data_AF-A0A3D9STH2-F1
#
_entry.id   AF-A0A3D9STH2-F1
#
_cell.length_a   1.000
_cell.length_b   1.000
_cell.length_c   1.000
_cell.angle_alpha   90.00
_cell.angle_beta   90.00
_cell.angle_gamma   90.00
#
_symmetry.space_group_name_H-M   'P 1'
#
loop_
_entity.id
_entity.type
_entity.pdbx_description
1 polymer ?
#
loop_
_entity_poly.entity_id
_entity_poly.type
_entity_poly.pdbx_seq_one_letter_code
_entity_poly.pdbx_strand_id
1 'polypeptide(L)' 'MPEPNEPEKSDEAARMDEVDANPNVHRATEQDEMQVLTALYGEPDVDGVFRGEEVSPGG' A
#
# COMPACT_ATOMS: atom_id res chain seq x y z
N MET A 1 -4.03 33.36 -7.94
CA MET A 1 -3.74 31.91 -7.87
C MET A 1 -4.10 31.34 -9.24
N PRO A 2 -3.25 30.55 -9.89
CA PRO A 2 -3.66 29.91 -11.15
C PRO A 2 -4.75 28.88 -10.85
N GLU A 3 -5.74 28.77 -11.73
CA GLU A 3 -6.79 27.76 -11.66
C GLU A 3 -6.17 26.35 -11.85
N PRO A 4 -6.74 25.30 -11.24
CA PRO A 4 -6.26 23.95 -11.49
C PRO A 4 -6.55 23.62 -12.95
N ASN A 5 -5.50 23.46 -13.76
CA ASN A 5 -5.63 22.76 -15.03
C ASN A 5 -6.25 21.40 -14.71
N GLU A 6 -7.47 21.15 -15.19
CA GLU A 6 -7.99 19.79 -15.18
C GLU A 6 -6.96 18.92 -15.88
N PRO A 7 -6.42 17.87 -15.24
CA PRO A 7 -5.61 16.93 -15.97
C PRO A 7 -6.57 16.33 -17.00
N GLU A 8 -6.32 16.59 -18.28
CA GLU A 8 -6.63 15.65 -19.35
C GLU A 8 -6.49 14.27 -18.74
N LYS A 9 -7.55 13.43 -18.72
CA LYS A 9 -7.50 12.09 -18.13
C LYS A 9 -6.23 11.43 -18.66
N SER A 10 -5.17 11.50 -17.85
CA SER A 10 -3.86 11.17 -18.33
C SER A 10 -3.90 9.67 -18.57
N ASP A 11 -3.11 9.17 -19.52
CA ASP A 11 -2.99 7.73 -19.71
C ASP A 11 -2.68 7.00 -18.37
N GLU A 12 -2.12 7.72 -17.40
CA GLU A 12 -1.92 7.30 -16.02
C GLU A 12 -3.21 7.04 -15.23
N ALA A 13 -4.26 7.85 -15.38
CA ALA A 13 -5.57 7.58 -14.75
C ALA A 13 -6.26 6.33 -15.34
N ALA A 14 -5.94 5.98 -16.59
CA ALA A 14 -6.44 4.77 -17.24
C ALA A 14 -5.70 3.49 -16.80
N ARG A 15 -4.53 3.63 -16.15
CA ARG A 15 -3.70 2.54 -15.63
C ARG A 15 -3.78 2.40 -14.11
N MET A 16 -4.78 3.01 -13.49
CA MET A 16 -4.98 2.87 -12.04
C MET A 16 -5.28 1.42 -11.62
N ASP A 17 -5.67 0.56 -12.56
CA ASP A 17 -5.79 -0.89 -12.39
C ASP A 17 -4.44 -1.62 -12.36
N GLU A 18 -3.35 -0.98 -12.80
CA GLU A 18 -1.97 -1.48 -12.70
C GLU A 18 -1.33 -1.12 -11.34
N VAL A 19 -1.94 -0.20 -10.58
CA VAL A 19 -1.50 0.16 -9.22
C VAL A 19 -1.82 -0.98 -8.26
N ASP A 20 -0.83 -1.42 -7.48
CA ASP A 20 -0.92 -2.55 -6.54
C ASP A 20 -1.32 -3.90 -7.17
N ALA A 21 -1.15 -4.06 -8.49
CA ALA A 21 -1.46 -5.31 -9.19
C ALA A 21 -0.60 -6.51 -8.73
N ASN A 22 0.51 -6.27 -8.03
CA ASN A 22 1.36 -7.34 -7.50
C ASN A 22 0.73 -7.89 -6.20
N PRO A 23 0.20 -9.12 -6.20
CA PRO A 23 -0.47 -9.70 -5.02
C PRO A 23 0.48 -9.93 -3.83
N ASN A 24 1.79 -9.81 -4.04
CA ASN A 24 2.80 -9.97 -3.00
C ASN A 24 3.25 -8.63 -2.38
N VAL A 25 2.66 -7.48 -2.74
CA VAL A 25 3.03 -6.18 -2.15
C VAL A 25 2.89 -6.13 -0.62
N HIS A 26 2.05 -6.99 -0.05
CA HIS A 26 1.85 -7.10 1.40
C HIS A 26 2.78 -8.11 2.09
N ARG A 27 3.71 -8.70 1.33
CA ARG A 27 4.73 -9.62 1.86
C ARG A 27 6.08 -8.92 1.78
N ALA A 28 6.89 -9.08 2.81
CA ALA A 28 8.29 -8.71 2.72
C ALA A 28 8.95 -9.54 1.62
N THR A 29 9.43 -8.89 0.57
CA THR A 29 10.18 -9.53 -0.52
C THR A 29 11.68 -9.46 -0.28
N GLU A 30 12.12 -8.50 0.52
CA GLU A 30 13.51 -8.29 0.92
C GLU A 30 13.69 -8.27 2.46
N GLN A 31 14.93 -8.45 2.93
CA GLN A 31 15.23 -8.61 4.37
C GLN A 31 15.12 -7.30 5.16
N ASP A 32 15.42 -6.17 4.53
CA ASP A 32 15.20 -4.84 5.08
C ASP A 32 13.71 -4.49 5.12
N GLU A 33 12.94 -4.87 4.10
CA GLU A 33 11.48 -4.76 4.12
C GLU A 33 10.87 -5.53 5.30
N MET A 34 11.33 -6.76 5.58
CA MET A 34 10.85 -7.52 6.73
C MET A 34 11.11 -6.79 8.05
N GLN A 35 12.28 -6.18 8.21
CA GLN A 35 12.63 -5.43 9.42
C GLN A 35 11.75 -4.18 9.58
N VAL A 36 11.50 -3.46 8.48
CA VAL A 36 10.64 -2.27 8.48
C VAL A 36 9.18 -2.64 8.74
N LEU A 37 8.65 -3.64 8.04
CA LEU A 37 7.26 -4.08 8.18
C LEU A 37 7.00 -4.66 9.58
N THR A 38 7.95 -5.41 10.15
CA THR A 38 7.84 -5.90 11.53
C THR A 38 7.86 -4.76 12.54
N ALA A 39 8.71 -3.75 12.34
CA ALA A 39 8.76 -2.58 13.21
C ALA A 39 7.49 -1.71 13.14
N LEU A 40 6.83 -1.65 11.99
CA LEU A 40 5.63 -0.84 11.77
C LEU A 40 4.32 -1.56 12.15
N TYR A 41 4.24 -2.86 11.88
CA TYR A 41 2.99 -3.62 11.93
C TYR A 41 3.05 -4.83 12.87
N GLY A 42 4.20 -5.13 13.46
CA GLY A 42 4.40 -6.32 14.28
C GLY A 42 4.60 -7.59 13.44
N GLU A 43 4.36 -8.75 14.04
CA GLU A 43 4.54 -10.03 13.35
C GLU A 43 3.50 -10.22 12.24
N PRO A 44 3.87 -10.82 11.09
CA PRO A 44 2.91 -11.14 10.05
C PRO A 44 1.92 -12.22 10.49
N ASP A 45 0.77 -12.29 9.82
CA ASP A 45 -0.23 -13.34 10.05
C ASP A 45 0.21 -14.73 9.52
N VAL A 46 -0.65 -15.73 9.68
CA VAL A 46 -0.40 -17.12 9.24
C VAL A 46 -0.12 -17.27 7.75
N ASP A 47 -0.50 -16.27 6.94
CA ASP A 47 -0.31 -16.24 5.49
C ASP A 47 0.92 -15.40 5.08
N GLY A 48 1.67 -14.90 6.07
CA GLY A 48 2.86 -14.06 5.90
C GLY A 48 2.53 -12.61 5.56
N VAL A 49 1.31 -12.15 5.87
CA VAL A 49 0.83 -10.81 5.52
C VAL A 49 0.94 -9.88 6.73
N PHE A 50 1.57 -8.73 6.54
CA PHE A 50 1.58 -7.66 7.54
C PHE A 50 0.28 -6.86 7.43
N ARG A 51 -0.61 -7.03 8.41
CA ARG A 51 -1.82 -6.22 8.53
C ARG A 51 -1.54 -5.14 9.55
N GLY A 52 -1.72 -3.88 9.16
CA GLY A 52 -1.63 -2.79 10.14
C GLY A 52 -2.65 -3.00 11.25
N GLU A 53 -2.33 -2.49 12.45
CA GLU A 53 -3.28 -2.50 13.57
C GLU A 53 -4.61 -1.95 13.06
N GLU A 54 -5.67 -2.75 13.18
CA GLU A 54 -6.98 -2.35 12.73
C GLU A 54 -7.33 -1.08 13.52
N VAL A 55 -7.24 0.08 12.86
CA VAL A 55 -7.87 1.31 13.35
C VAL A 55 -9.36 1.01 13.36
N SER A 56 -9.81 0.35 14.42
CA SER A 56 -11.21 0.11 14.71
C SER A 56 -11.86 1.49 14.73
N PRO A 57 -12.81 1.79 13.82
CA PRO A 57 -13.56 3.04 13.90
C PRO A 57 -14.54 2.89 15.06
N GLY A 58 -14.10 3.17 16.29
CA GLY A 58 -14.91 2.97 17.48
C GLY A 58 -14.23 3.42 18.76
N GLY A 59 -14.09 4.73 18.94
CA GLY A 59 -13.81 5.40 20.21
C GLY A 59 -14.82 6.51 20.44
#